data_AF-G8PTD8-F1
#
_entry.id   AF-G8PTD8-F1
#
_cell.length_a   1.000
_cell.length_b   1.000
_cell.length_c   1.000
_cell.angle_alpha   90.00
_cell.angle_beta   90.00
_cell.angle_gamma   90.00
#
_symmetry.space_group_name_H-M   'P 1'
#
loop_
_entity.id
_entity.type
_entity.pdbx_description
1 polymer ?
#
loop_
_entity_poly.entity_id
_entity_poly.type
_entity_poly.pdbx_seq_one_letter_code
_entity_poly.pdbx_strand_id
1 'polypeptide(L)'
;MLNARAETLEEKPSFRAAVRHRRCLIPANGFYEWQRKGAAKQPYWIAPADGRLLAFAGLWETYSHPDGGDIDTAAVITVEANNTVKPIHHRMPAIIPQEHFNDWLSNGTVMSRDAVKLLQPVDEGILIATPVSTRVNSVANDDPSLWDREVIAAPPQPPKPAAKPKPRKKAVGGSSGNSGQLDLF
;
A
#
# COMPACT_ATOMS: atom_id res chain seq x y z
N MET A 1 -19.99 -5.11 8.42
CA MET A 1 -18.52 -5.36 8.40
C MET A 1 -18.03 -5.04 6.99
N LEU A 2 -17.00 -4.19 6.83
CA LEU A 2 -16.62 -3.67 5.51
C LEU A 2 -15.60 -4.54 4.76
N ASN A 3 -14.67 -5.19 5.49
CA ASN A 3 -13.59 -5.97 4.91
C ASN A 3 -13.55 -7.42 5.41
N ALA A 4 -13.22 -8.35 4.52
CA ALA A 4 -13.00 -9.76 4.80
C ALA A 4 -11.54 -10.13 4.52
N ARG A 5 -10.93 -10.99 5.34
CA ARG A 5 -9.53 -11.44 5.14
C ARG A 5 -9.52 -12.75 4.37
N ALA A 6 -8.82 -12.79 3.24
CA ALA A 6 -8.73 -13.95 2.36
C ALA A 6 -8.36 -15.24 3.13
N GLU A 7 -7.45 -15.15 4.08
CA GLU A 7 -6.92 -16.26 4.88
C GLU A 7 -7.96 -16.97 5.73
N THR A 8 -9.09 -16.32 6.04
CA THR A 8 -10.09 -16.84 6.99
C THR A 8 -11.50 -16.93 6.39
N LEU A 9 -11.64 -16.77 5.07
CA LEU A 9 -12.95 -16.73 4.40
C LEU A 9 -13.73 -18.04 4.55
N GLU A 10 -13.05 -19.18 4.41
CA GLU A 10 -13.68 -20.49 4.45
C GLU A 10 -13.95 -20.99 5.88
N GLU A 11 -13.28 -20.40 6.87
CA GLU A 11 -13.38 -20.77 8.29
C GLU A 11 -14.49 -19.99 9.01
N LYS A 12 -14.60 -18.68 8.73
CA LYS A 12 -15.50 -17.79 9.47
C LYS A 12 -16.96 -18.02 9.06
N PRO A 13 -17.88 -18.26 10.03
CA PRO A 13 -19.31 -18.43 9.74
C PRO A 13 -19.91 -17.29 8.93
N SER A 14 -19.48 -16.04 9.17
CA SER A 14 -19.95 -14.85 8.46
C SER A 14 -19.59 -14.81 6.98
N PHE A 15 -18.63 -15.62 6.50
CA PHE A 15 -18.13 -15.55 5.12
C PHE A 15 -18.17 -16.89 4.37
N ARG A 16 -18.11 -18.03 5.08
CA ARG A 16 -17.98 -19.35 4.45
C ARG A 16 -19.11 -19.70 3.48
N ALA A 17 -20.32 -19.18 3.70
CA ALA A 17 -21.45 -19.35 2.79
C ALA A 17 -21.36 -18.38 1.60
N ALA A 18 -21.02 -17.12 1.88
CA ALA A 18 -20.91 -16.08 0.86
C ALA A 18 -19.77 -16.38 -0.15
N VAL A 19 -18.61 -16.87 0.30
CA VAL A 19 -17.51 -17.23 -0.61
C VAL A 19 -17.89 -18.37 -1.58
N ARG A 20 -18.84 -19.23 -1.20
CA ARG A 20 -19.34 -20.31 -2.06
C ARG A 20 -20.39 -19.82 -3.06
N HIS A 21 -21.29 -18.94 -2.63
CA HIS A 21 -22.53 -18.68 -3.37
C HIS A 21 -22.77 -17.23 -3.77
N ARG A 22 -22.04 -16.27 -3.20
CA ARG A 22 -22.29 -14.83 -3.32
C ARG A 22 -21.00 -14.04 -3.49
N ARG A 23 -20.14 -14.50 -4.39
CA ARG A 23 -19.00 -13.71 -4.88
C ARG A 23 -19.48 -12.61 -5.82
N CYS A 24 -18.87 -11.43 -5.73
CA CYS A 24 -19.13 -10.29 -6.61
C CYS A 24 -17.83 -9.55 -6.94
N LEU A 25 -17.89 -8.66 -7.93
CA LEU A 25 -16.84 -7.69 -8.22
C LEU A 25 -17.32 -6.30 -7.80
N ILE A 26 -16.47 -5.54 -7.12
CA ILE A 26 -16.76 -4.17 -6.69
C ILE A 26 -15.88 -3.23 -7.53
N PRO A 27 -16.45 -2.51 -8.52
CA PRO A 27 -15.68 -1.63 -9.37
C PRO A 27 -15.27 -0.34 -8.64
N ALA A 28 -14.06 0.15 -8.88
CA ALA A 28 -13.58 1.43 -8.36
C ALA A 28 -12.49 2.05 -9.23
N ASN A 29 -12.35 3.38 -9.22
CA ASN A 29 -11.21 4.07 -9.84
C ASN A 29 -9.89 3.86 -9.07
N GLY A 30 -9.97 3.45 -7.81
CA GLY A 30 -8.85 3.35 -6.89
C GLY A 30 -9.35 3.24 -5.46
N PHE A 31 -8.45 3.35 -4.49
CA PHE A 31 -8.78 3.34 -3.07
C PHE A 31 -7.82 4.24 -2.29
N TYR A 32 -8.28 4.72 -1.13
CA TYR A 32 -7.44 5.48 -0.22
C TYR A 32 -6.83 4.59 0.85
N GLU A 33 -5.59 4.88 1.24
CA GLU A 33 -4.94 4.24 2.37
C GLU A 33 -4.03 5.21 3.11
N TRP A 34 -3.88 5.03 4.43
CA TRP A 34 -3.19 6.00 5.29
C TRP A 34 -1.87 5.45 5.83
N GLN A 35 -0.76 6.03 5.38
CA GLN A 35 0.55 5.76 5.95
C GLN A 35 0.68 6.45 7.31
N ARG A 36 0.96 5.67 8.36
CA ARG A 36 1.28 6.22 9.68
C ARG A 36 2.69 6.82 9.67
N LYS A 37 2.81 8.10 10.04
CA LYS A 37 4.09 8.82 10.24
C LYS A 37 4.11 9.37 11.67
N GLY A 38 4.47 8.52 12.63
CA GLY A 38 4.36 8.87 14.05
C GLY A 38 2.90 9.07 14.47
N ALA A 39 2.58 10.25 15.01
CA ALA A 39 1.21 10.62 15.39
C ALA A 39 0.33 11.05 14.20
N ALA A 40 0.93 11.45 13.08
CA ALA A 40 0.21 11.89 11.89
C ALA A 40 -0.06 10.73 10.91
N LYS A 41 -1.05 10.91 10.05
CA LYS A 41 -1.35 10.01 8.93
C LYS A 41 -1.30 10.77 7.61
N GLN A 42 -0.55 10.24 6.65
CA GLN A 42 -0.56 10.73 5.27
C GLN A 42 -1.51 9.85 4.44
N PRO A 43 -2.61 10.39 3.88
CA PRO A 43 -3.41 9.66 2.91
C PRO A 43 -2.69 9.52 1.57
N TYR A 44 -2.92 8.39 0.92
CA TYR A 44 -2.52 8.09 -0.44
C TYR A 44 -3.75 7.67 -1.24
N TRP A 45 -3.85 8.16 -2.47
CA TRP A 45 -4.72 7.62 -3.52
C TRP A 45 -3.96 6.54 -4.27
N ILE A 46 -4.49 5.31 -4.27
CA ILE A 46 -3.89 4.15 -4.93
C ILE A 46 -4.80 3.72 -6.07
N ALA A 47 -4.28 3.81 -7.30
CA ALA A 47 -5.04 3.64 -8.53
C ALA A 47 -4.21 2.91 -9.59
N PRO A 48 -4.84 2.31 -10.61
CA PRO A 48 -4.12 1.62 -11.67
C PRO A 48 -3.34 2.62 -12.54
N ALA A 49 -2.14 2.24 -12.94
CA ALA A 49 -1.22 3.07 -13.72
C ALA A 49 -1.77 3.47 -15.10
N ASP A 50 -2.65 2.64 -15.66
CA ASP A 50 -3.24 2.80 -16.99
C ASP A 50 -4.59 3.54 -16.99
N GLY A 51 -5.08 3.97 -15.82
CA GLY A 51 -6.35 4.69 -15.67
C GLY A 51 -7.62 3.86 -15.86
N ARG A 52 -7.52 2.52 -15.97
CA ARG A 52 -8.70 1.64 -16.02
C ARG A 52 -9.40 1.54 -14.66
N LEU A 53 -10.54 0.87 -14.61
CA LEU A 53 -11.20 0.53 -13.34
C LEU A 53 -10.52 -0.68 -12.69
N LEU A 54 -10.41 -0.64 -11.37
CA LEU A 54 -10.14 -1.81 -10.55
C LEU A 54 -11.42 -2.59 -10.33
N ALA A 55 -11.31 -3.91 -10.22
CA ALA A 55 -12.40 -4.79 -9.81
C ALA A 55 -11.98 -5.52 -8.54
N PHE A 56 -12.46 -5.07 -7.39
CA PHE A 56 -12.15 -5.72 -6.13
C PHE A 56 -12.96 -7.00 -5.96
N ALA A 57 -12.33 -8.05 -5.46
CA ALA A 57 -13.02 -9.25 -5.04
C ALA A 57 -13.93 -8.93 -3.85
N GLY A 58 -15.23 -9.15 -4.01
CA GLY A 58 -16.23 -8.90 -2.98
C GLY A 58 -17.03 -10.14 -2.64
N LEU A 59 -17.62 -10.12 -1.45
CA LEU A 59 -18.67 -11.04 -1.02
C LEU A 59 -19.91 -10.22 -0.68
N TRP A 60 -21.09 -10.71 -1.04
CA TRP A 60 -22.34 -10.07 -0.64
C TRP A 60 -23.26 -11.00 0.13
N GLU A 61 -24.16 -10.43 0.92
CA GLU A 61 -25.12 -11.14 1.75
C GLU A 61 -26.35 -10.27 2.00
N THR A 62 -27.53 -10.89 1.99
CA THR A 62 -28.78 -10.25 2.42
C THR A 62 -28.91 -10.38 3.93
N TYR A 63 -29.02 -9.24 4.60
CA TYR A 63 -29.38 -9.17 6.01
C TYR A 63 -30.88 -8.91 6.14
N SER A 64 -31.60 -9.89 6.69
CA SER A 64 -33.02 -9.76 7.02
C SER A 64 -33.19 -9.20 8.43
N HIS A 65 -33.76 -8.00 8.50
CA HIS A 65 -34.04 -7.30 9.74
C HIS A 65 -35.33 -7.87 10.39
N PRO A 66 -35.41 -7.95 11.73
CA PRO A 66 -36.58 -8.52 12.42
C PRO A 66 -37.92 -7.81 12.16
N ASP A 67 -37.91 -6.60 11.62
CA ASP A 67 -39.11 -5.82 11.23
C ASP A 67 -39.59 -6.12 9.80
N GLY A 68 -38.94 -7.06 9.10
CA GLY A 68 -39.31 -7.51 7.76
C GLY A 68 -38.59 -6.78 6.62
N GLY A 69 -37.64 -5.89 6.92
CA GLY A 69 -36.78 -5.27 5.89
C GLY A 69 -35.59 -6.15 5.52
N ASP A 70 -35.26 -6.24 4.23
CA ASP A 70 -34.04 -6.89 3.74
C ASP A 70 -33.04 -5.84 3.24
N ILE A 71 -31.76 -6.02 3.55
CA ILE A 71 -30.67 -5.16 3.06
C ILE A 71 -29.56 -6.03 2.49
N ASP A 72 -29.26 -5.85 1.21
CA ASP A 72 -28.05 -6.42 0.61
C ASP A 72 -26.82 -5.62 1.04
N THR A 73 -25.85 -6.35 1.57
CA THR A 73 -24.59 -5.80 2.03
C THR A 73 -23.44 -6.47 1.31
N ALA A 74 -22.33 -5.75 1.13
CA ALA A 74 -21.12 -6.29 0.54
C ALA A 74 -19.90 -6.00 1.41
N ALA A 75 -18.91 -6.88 1.33
CA ALA A 75 -17.61 -6.73 1.96
C ALA A 75 -16.51 -6.92 0.91
N VAL A 76 -15.50 -6.06 0.95
CA VAL A 76 -14.30 -6.16 0.12
C VAL A 76 -13.36 -7.20 0.73
N ILE A 77 -12.83 -8.11 -0.07
CA ILE A 77 -11.81 -9.05 0.36
C ILE A 77 -10.44 -8.37 0.33
N THR A 78 -9.64 -8.61 1.36
CA THR A 78 -8.28 -8.09 1.48
C THR A 78 -7.26 -9.22 1.51
N VAL A 79 -6.06 -8.93 1.01
CA VAL A 79 -4.87 -9.80 0.95
C VAL A 79 -3.65 -9.07 1.52
N GLU A 80 -2.49 -9.74 1.63
CA GLU A 80 -1.23 -9.07 1.94
C GLU A 80 -0.94 -7.96 0.91
N ALA A 81 -0.34 -6.86 1.35
CA ALA A 81 0.08 -5.80 0.46
C ALA A 81 1.33 -6.17 -0.37
N ASN A 82 1.32 -5.84 -1.66
CA ASN A 82 2.51 -5.89 -2.53
C ASN A 82 3.51 -4.75 -2.20
N ASN A 83 4.64 -4.65 -2.90
CA ASN A 83 5.70 -3.69 -2.55
C ASN A 83 5.27 -2.22 -2.75
N THR A 84 4.28 -1.97 -3.60
CA THR A 84 3.71 -0.63 -3.80
C THR A 84 2.91 -0.18 -2.57
N VAL A 85 2.08 -1.06 -2.00
CA VAL A 85 1.15 -0.71 -0.90
C VAL A 85 1.77 -0.94 0.48
N LYS A 86 2.68 -1.91 0.62
CA LYS A 86 3.29 -2.33 1.90
C LYS A 86 3.94 -1.20 2.71
N PRO A 87 4.61 -0.18 2.11
CA PRO A 87 5.12 0.98 2.84
C PRO A 87 4.04 1.86 3.46
N ILE A 88 2.80 1.77 2.99
CA ILE A 88 1.64 2.56 3.43
C ILE A 88 0.83 1.73 4.44
N HIS A 89 0.49 0.49 4.08
CA HIS A 89 -0.28 -0.43 4.90
C HIS A 89 0.02 -1.89 4.56
N HIS A 90 -0.08 -2.78 5.56
CA HIS A 90 0.23 -4.22 5.42
C HIS A 90 -0.80 -5.05 4.63
N ARG A 91 -1.94 -4.45 4.26
CA ARG A 91 -3.04 -5.09 3.51
C ARG A 91 -3.46 -4.22 2.35
N MET A 92 -4.01 -4.86 1.34
CA MET A 92 -4.67 -4.21 0.21
C MET A 92 -5.95 -4.97 -0.18
N PRO A 93 -6.88 -4.35 -0.91
CA PRO A 93 -7.96 -5.07 -1.57
C PRO A 93 -7.42 -6.14 -2.53
N ALA A 94 -8.05 -7.31 -2.57
CA ALA A 94 -7.80 -8.28 -3.62
C ALA A 94 -8.39 -7.75 -4.93
N ILE A 95 -7.57 -7.60 -5.97
CA ILE A 95 -7.99 -7.10 -7.28
C ILE A 95 -8.03 -8.31 -8.21
N ILE A 96 -9.18 -8.55 -8.85
CA ILE A 96 -9.32 -9.62 -9.83
C ILE A 96 -8.96 -9.06 -11.21
N PRO A 97 -8.02 -9.66 -11.95
CA PRO A 97 -7.76 -9.30 -13.35
C PRO A 97 -8.97 -9.63 -14.24
N GLN A 98 -9.15 -8.89 -15.33
CA GLN A 98 -10.33 -9.00 -16.19
C GLN A 98 -10.50 -10.42 -16.77
N GLU A 99 -9.40 -11.08 -17.10
CA GLU A 99 -9.33 -12.46 -17.57
C GLU A 99 -9.90 -13.49 -16.58
N HIS A 100 -9.95 -13.15 -15.29
CA HIS A 100 -10.43 -14.03 -14.22
C HIS A 100 -11.82 -13.65 -13.68
N PHE A 101 -12.52 -12.69 -14.30
CA PHE A 101 -13.86 -12.30 -13.87
C PHE A 101 -14.85 -13.47 -13.88
N ASN A 102 -14.86 -14.26 -14.95
CA ASN A 102 -15.76 -15.40 -15.06
C ASN A 102 -15.44 -16.46 -14.00
N ASP A 103 -14.16 -16.76 -13.78
CA ASP A 103 -13.75 -17.72 -12.77
C ASP A 103 -14.20 -17.28 -11.36
N TRP A 104 -14.08 -15.99 -11.08
CA TRP A 104 -14.52 -15.41 -9.82
C TRP A 104 -16.05 -15.40 -9.67
N LEU A 105 -16.81 -15.04 -10.70
CA LEU A 105 -18.27 -14.85 -10.62
C LEU A 105 -19.07 -16.15 -10.79
N SER A 106 -18.50 -17.22 -11.35
CA SER A 106 -19.24 -18.43 -11.71
C SER A 106 -19.45 -19.36 -10.52
N ASN A 107 -20.30 -18.97 -9.57
CA ASN A 107 -20.51 -19.69 -8.30
C ASN A 107 -21.07 -21.11 -8.46
N GLY A 108 -21.73 -21.40 -9.59
CA GLY A 108 -22.27 -22.73 -9.90
C GLY A 108 -21.27 -23.71 -10.52
N THR A 109 -20.17 -23.22 -11.10
CA THR A 109 -19.20 -24.05 -11.83
C THR A 109 -17.80 -24.02 -11.21
N VAL A 110 -17.43 -22.91 -10.55
CA VAL A 110 -16.15 -22.76 -9.87
C VAL A 110 -16.34 -22.91 -8.37
N MET A 111 -15.73 -23.97 -7.83
CA MET A 111 -15.73 -24.29 -6.41
C MET A 111 -14.99 -23.21 -5.61
N SER A 112 -15.42 -22.95 -4.36
CA SER A 112 -14.81 -21.90 -3.52
C SER A 112 -13.30 -22.08 -3.38
N ARG A 113 -12.85 -23.32 -3.14
CA ARG A 113 -11.42 -23.67 -3.00
C ARG A 113 -10.55 -23.29 -4.20
N ASP A 114 -11.15 -23.20 -5.38
CA ASP A 114 -10.46 -22.83 -6.61
C ASP A 114 -10.55 -21.31 -6.84
N ALA A 115 -11.71 -20.72 -6.58
CA ALA A 115 -11.90 -19.27 -6.64
C ALA A 115 -10.99 -18.51 -5.67
N VAL A 116 -10.79 -19.01 -4.44
CA VAL A 116 -9.93 -18.33 -3.45
C VAL A 116 -8.45 -18.29 -3.86
N LYS A 117 -8.01 -19.11 -4.81
CA LYS A 117 -6.64 -19.06 -5.34
C LYS A 117 -6.38 -17.77 -6.12
N LEU A 118 -7.43 -17.13 -6.64
CA LEU A 118 -7.36 -15.83 -7.31
C LEU A 118 -7.12 -14.66 -6.34
N LEU A 119 -7.26 -14.90 -5.02
CA LEU A 119 -7.09 -13.87 -3.99
C LEU A 119 -5.61 -13.69 -3.64
N GLN A 120 -4.87 -13.11 -4.58
CA GLN A 120 -3.45 -12.76 -4.42
C GLN A 120 -3.25 -11.25 -4.49
N PRO A 121 -2.14 -10.71 -3.96
CA PRO A 121 -1.73 -9.35 -4.26
C PRO A 121 -1.58 -9.18 -5.77
N VAL A 122 -2.02 -8.05 -6.31
CA VAL A 122 -1.84 -7.76 -7.74
C VAL A 122 -0.36 -7.57 -8.05
N ASP A 123 0.02 -7.91 -9.29
CA ASP A 123 1.38 -7.79 -9.79
C ASP A 123 1.96 -6.37 -9.63
N GLU A 124 3.29 -6.31 -9.51
CA GLU A 124 4.00 -5.04 -9.41
C GLU A 124 3.84 -4.19 -10.68
N GLY A 125 3.87 -2.88 -10.52
CA GLY A 125 3.71 -1.92 -11.63
C GLY A 125 2.27 -1.70 -12.10
N ILE A 126 1.30 -2.47 -11.59
CA ILE A 126 -0.13 -2.24 -11.89
C ILE A 126 -0.66 -1.01 -11.15
N LEU A 127 -0.24 -0.81 -9.90
CA LEU A 127 -0.73 0.27 -9.05
C LEU A 127 0.30 1.40 -8.91
N ILE A 128 -0.22 2.62 -8.79
CA ILE A 128 0.54 3.82 -8.40
C ILE A 128 -0.07 4.35 -7.11
N ALA A 129 0.78 4.63 -6.12
CA ALA A 129 0.39 5.29 -4.88
C ALA A 129 0.80 6.78 -4.92
N THR A 130 -0.18 7.66 -4.91
CA THR A 130 0.01 9.11 -4.95
C THR A 130 -0.37 9.72 -3.60
N PRO A 131 0.53 10.45 -2.91
CA PRO A 131 0.13 11.15 -1.70
C PRO A 131 -0.90 12.23 -2.03
N VAL A 132 -1.97 12.33 -1.24
CA VAL A 132 -3.06 13.29 -1.44
C VAL A 132 -3.35 14.07 -0.16
N SER A 133 -4.08 15.17 -0.29
CA SER A 133 -4.41 16.05 0.82
C SER A 133 -5.22 15.35 1.92
N THR A 134 -5.01 15.77 3.17
CA THR A 134 -5.83 15.35 4.32
C THR A 134 -7.31 15.74 4.23
N ARG A 135 -7.73 16.53 3.23
CA ARG A 135 -9.15 16.79 2.92
C ARG A 135 -9.98 15.52 2.84
N VAL A 136 -9.41 14.43 2.30
CA VAL A 136 -10.09 13.13 2.15
C VAL A 136 -10.53 12.52 3.49
N ASN A 137 -10.00 12.99 4.62
CA ASN A 137 -10.41 12.52 5.95
C ASN A 137 -11.86 12.91 6.31
N SER A 138 -12.43 13.93 5.64
CA SER A 138 -13.81 14.34 5.84
C SER A 138 -14.67 13.83 4.69
N VAL A 139 -15.65 12.97 5.03
CA VAL A 139 -16.61 12.38 4.08
C VAL A 139 -17.54 13.41 3.43
N ALA A 140 -17.57 14.65 3.93
CA ALA A 140 -18.32 15.74 3.31
C ALA A 140 -17.61 16.32 2.07
N ASN A 141 -16.33 16.00 1.87
CA ASN A 141 -15.62 16.36 0.65
C ASN A 141 -15.84 15.26 -0.40
N ASP A 142 -16.38 15.64 -1.56
CA ASP A 142 -16.60 14.74 -2.69
C ASP A 142 -16.41 15.51 -3.99
N ASP A 143 -15.14 15.71 -4.36
CA ASP A 143 -14.76 16.45 -5.56
C ASP A 143 -13.45 15.91 -6.15
N PRO A 144 -13.21 16.10 -7.47
CA PRO A 144 -12.04 15.52 -8.14
C PRO A 144 -10.68 15.93 -7.58
N SER A 145 -10.57 17.10 -6.91
CA SER A 145 -9.29 17.56 -6.36
C SER A 145 -8.79 16.71 -5.19
N LEU A 146 -9.62 15.80 -4.67
CA LEU A 146 -9.19 14.81 -3.67
C LEU A 146 -8.14 13.82 -4.21
N TRP A 147 -8.01 13.71 -5.53
CA TRP A 147 -6.99 12.87 -6.19
C TRP A 147 -5.72 13.64 -6.52
N ASP A 148 -5.71 14.97 -6.32
CA ASP A 148 -4.56 15.80 -6.64
C ASP A 148 -3.38 15.46 -5.73
N ARG A 149 -2.20 15.37 -6.36
CA ARG A 149 -0.96 15.05 -5.67
C ARG A 149 -0.63 16.14 -4.65
N GLU A 150 -0.47 15.74 -3.40
CA GLU A 150 0.06 16.61 -2.35
C GLU A 150 1.60 16.62 -2.41
N VAL A 151 2.17 17.82 -2.47
CA VAL A 151 3.62 18.01 -2.35
C VAL A 151 4.01 17.87 -0.89
N ILE A 152 4.41 16.67 -0.49
CA ILE A 152 4.96 16.45 0.85
C ILE A 152 6.39 17.00 0.87
N ALA A 153 6.62 18.07 1.64
CA ALA A 153 7.98 18.52 1.92
C ALA A 153 8.77 17.37 2.56
N ALA A 154 9.96 17.07 2.03
CA ALA A 154 10.83 16.07 2.65
C ALA A 154 11.10 16.46 4.11
N PRO A 155 11.09 15.51 5.06
CA PRO A 155 11.55 15.79 6.42
C PRO A 155 12.96 16.41 6.33
N PRO A 156 13.30 17.41 7.16
CA PRO A 156 14.63 17.97 7.17
C PRO A 156 15.65 16.84 7.36
N GLN A 157 16.63 16.76 6.46
CA GLN A 157 17.69 15.77 6.61
C GLN A 157 18.41 15.99 7.93
N PRO A 158 18.71 14.93 8.71
CA PRO A 158 19.55 15.09 9.89
C PRO A 158 20.88 15.74 9.48
N PRO A 159 21.42 16.67 10.29
CA PRO A 159 22.66 17.36 9.96
C PRO A 159 23.75 16.33 9.69
N LYS A 160 24.49 16.51 8.59
CA LYS A 160 25.65 15.66 8.27
C LYS A 160 26.57 15.61 9.50
N PRO A 161 27.04 14.41 9.92
CA PRO A 161 28.00 14.31 11.01
C PRO A 161 29.18 15.24 10.74
N ALA A 162 29.55 16.05 11.73
CA ALA A 162 30.70 16.94 11.61
C ALA A 162 31.93 16.13 11.19
N ALA A 163 32.62 16.60 10.15
CA ALA A 163 33.83 15.96 9.68
C ALA A 163 34.83 15.87 10.83
N LYS A 164 35.32 14.65 11.11
CA LYS A 164 36.34 14.45 12.14
C LYS A 164 37.53 15.36 11.84
N PRO A 165 38.06 16.11 12.83
CA PRO A 165 39.21 16.98 12.61
C PRO A 165 40.38 16.13 12.10
N LYS A 166 40.99 16.58 10.99
CA LYS A 166 42.17 15.94 10.41
C LYS A 166 43.28 15.88 11.48
N PRO A 167 43.97 14.74 11.66
CA PRO A 167 45.07 14.67 12.61
C PRO A 167 46.15 15.69 12.21
N ARG A 168 46.52 16.56 13.17
CA ARG A 168 47.67 17.47 13.01
C ARG A 168 48.92 16.63 12.80
N LYS A 169 49.60 16.82 11.67
CA LYS A 169 50.97 16.31 11.48
C LYS A 169 51.86 16.89 12.57
N LYS A 170 52.47 16.05 13.40
CA LYS A 170 53.56 16.47 14.30
C LYS A 170 54.72 16.95 13.42
N ALA A 171 55.13 18.20 13.60
CA ALA A 171 56.37 18.70 13.05
C ALA A 171 57.52 17.90 13.66
N VAL A 172 58.33 17.27 12.80
CA VAL A 172 59.61 16.68 13.19
C VAL A 172 60.53 17.84 13.54
N GLY A 173 60.97 17.90 14.80
CA GLY A 173 61.93 18.88 15.27
C GLY A 173 63.25 18.73 14.52
N GLY A 174 63.70 19.82 13.90
CA GLY A 174 65.02 19.91 13.30
C GLY A 174 66.09 19.93 14.38
N SER A 175 67.01 18.97 14.34
CA SER A 175 68.29 19.10 15.02
C SER A 175 69.23 19.94 14.16
N SER A 176 69.59 21.11 14.66
CA SER A 176 70.72 21.89 14.17
C SER A 176 72.02 21.12 14.41
N GLY A 177 72.68 20.70 13.34
CA GLY A 177 73.95 19.98 13.39
C GLY A 177 74.85 20.40 12.24
N ASN A 178 75.54 21.51 12.47
CA ASN A 178 76.87 21.92 12.01
C ASN A 178 77.31 21.72 10.55
N SER A 179 77.82 22.82 10.02
CA SER A 179 78.43 23.05 8.72
C SER A 179 79.77 22.33 8.50
N GLY A 180 79.89 21.77 7.30
CA GLY A 180 81.13 21.45 6.59
C GLY A 180 80.76 20.52 5.43
N GLN A 181 81.31 20.56 4.23
CA GLN A 181 82.34 21.36 3.57
C GLN A 181 82.51 20.64 2.21
N LEU A 182 82.56 21.37 1.08
CA LEU A 182 83.06 20.95 -0.27
C LEU A 182 82.27 19.82 -0.98
N ASP A 183 82.27 19.61 -2.28
CA ASP A 183 82.59 20.34 -3.51
C ASP A 183 82.04 19.47 -4.65
N LEU A 184 81.89 20.08 -5.84
CA LEU A 184 81.94 19.49 -7.19
C LEU A 184 81.58 18.00 -7.37
N PHE A 185 80.48 17.72 -8.07
CA PHE A 185 80.40 17.33 -9.49
C PHE A 185 78.93 17.16 -9.89
#